data_AF-A0A151NHN9-F1
#
_entry.id   AF-A0A151NHN9-F1
#
_cell.length_a   1.000
_cell.length_b   1.000
_cell.length_c   1.000
_cell.angle_alpha   90.00
_cell.angle_beta   90.00
_cell.angle_gamma   90.00
#
_symmetry.space_group_name_H-M   'P 1'
#
loop_
_entity.id
_entity.type
_entity.pdbx_description
1 polymer ?
#
loop_
_entity_poly.entity_id
_entity_poly.type
_entity_poly.pdbx_seq_one_letter_code
_entity_poly.pdbx_strand_id
1 'polypeptide(L)'
;MNVFRILGDISHLLAIIILLVKIWKSKSCAGISGKSQILFALVFTTRYLDLFTTFISIYNTVMKVIFLLCAYITVYMIYGKFRKTSDSENDSFRLEFLLVPVTGLSFLENHSFTALEILWTFSIYLESVAILPQLFMIILKGKKLSLPMPV
;
A
#
# COMPACT_ATOMS: atom_id res chain seq x y z
N MET A 1 -14.19 10.92 17.78
CA MET A 1 -13.46 11.03 16.50
C MET A 1 -12.94 12.45 16.43
N ASN A 2 -11.63 12.68 16.34
CA ASN A 2 -11.05 14.03 16.42
C ASN A 2 -10.88 14.62 15.02
N VAL A 3 -10.92 15.95 14.89
CA VAL A 3 -10.81 16.65 13.60
C VAL A 3 -9.53 16.27 12.84
N PHE A 4 -8.40 16.13 13.53
CA PHE A 4 -7.13 15.72 12.93
C PHE A 4 -7.19 14.33 12.29
N ARG A 5 -7.93 13.40 12.92
CA ARG A 5 -8.10 12.04 12.39
C ARG A 5 -8.91 12.06 11.09
N ILE A 6 -10.02 12.80 11.08
CA ILE A 6 -10.88 12.93 9.90
C ILE A 6 -10.10 13.57 8.74
N LEU A 7 -9.34 14.63 9.01
CA LEU A 7 -8.52 15.28 7.98
C LEU A 7 -7.42 14.34 7.44
N GLY A 8 -6.79 13.55 8.32
CA GLY A 8 -5.83 12.52 7.91
C GLY A 8 -6.47 11.47 7.00
N ASP A 9 -7.64 10.94 7.38
CA ASP A 9 -8.37 9.94 6.60
C ASP A 9 -8.77 10.48 5.21
N ILE A 10 -9.24 11.74 5.15
CA ILE A 10 -9.59 12.41 3.88
C ILE A 10 -8.35 12.64 3.01
N SER A 11 -7.24 13.09 3.61
CA SER A 11 -5.99 13.31 2.88
C SER A 11 -5.44 12.00 2.30
N HIS A 12 -5.50 10.92 3.09
CA HIS A 12 -5.08 9.60 2.64
C HIS A 12 -5.95 9.10 1.49
N LEU A 13 -7.28 9.21 1.61
CA LEU A 13 -8.21 8.84 0.55
C LEU A 13 -7.96 9.65 -0.73
N LEU A 14 -7.71 10.95 -0.60
CA LEU A 14 -7.40 11.82 -1.72
C LEU A 14 -6.13 11.36 -2.46
N ALA A 15 -5.07 10.99 -1.74
CA ALA A 15 -3.84 10.49 -2.35
C ALA A 15 -4.08 9.21 -3.18
N ILE A 16 -4.88 8.28 -2.66
CA ILE A 16 -5.25 7.04 -3.36
C ILE A 16 -6.08 7.35 -4.61
N ILE A 17 -7.06 8.25 -4.51
CA ILE A 17 -7.88 8.67 -5.65
C ILE A 17 -7.02 9.33 -6.73
N ILE A 18 -6.08 10.21 -6.36
CA ILE A 18 -5.16 10.85 -7.31
C ILE A 18 -4.35 9.80 -8.07
N LEU A 19 -3.83 8.78 -7.38
CA LEU A 19 -3.10 7.68 -8.01
C LEU A 19 -3.99 6.91 -9.00
N LEU A 20 -5.19 6.53 -8.60
CA LEU A 20 -6.15 5.84 -9.46
C LEU A 20 -6.51 6.65 -10.70
N VAL A 21 -6.82 7.93 -10.54
CA VAL A 21 -7.13 8.85 -11.63
C VAL A 21 -5.93 9.00 -12.57
N LYS A 22 -4.71 9.10 -12.03
CA LYS A 22 -3.48 9.16 -12.83
C LYS A 22 -3.35 7.91 -13.72
N ILE A 23 -3.48 6.71 -13.16
CA ILE A 23 -3.39 5.46 -13.94
C ILE A 23 -4.53 5.39 -14.97
N TRP A 24 -5.74 5.77 -14.59
CA TRP A 24 -6.90 5.70 -15.47
C TRP A 24 -6.83 6.67 -16.65
N LYS A 25 -6.38 7.91 -16.42
CA LYS A 25 -6.25 8.93 -17.48
C LYS A 25 -5.06 8.66 -18.39
N SER A 26 -3.92 8.27 -17.83
CA SER A 26 -2.72 7.96 -18.63
C SER A 26 -2.78 6.61 -19.33
N LYS A 27 -3.70 5.71 -18.92
CA LYS A 27 -3.77 4.31 -19.38
C LYS A 27 -2.43 3.57 -19.21
N SER A 28 -1.63 3.98 -18.24
CA SER A 28 -0.28 3.48 -18.01
C SER A 28 0.04 3.40 -16.53
N CYS A 29 0.75 2.34 -16.15
CA CYS A 29 1.31 2.13 -14.81
C CYS A 29 2.83 2.37 -14.76
N ALA A 30 3.39 3.03 -15.77
CA ALA A 30 4.83 3.27 -15.84
C ALA A 30 5.32 4.12 -14.64
N GLY A 31 6.35 3.63 -13.95
CA GLY A 31 6.95 4.30 -12.79
C GLY A 31 6.20 4.12 -11.47
N ILE A 32 5.20 3.24 -11.41
CA ILE A 32 4.50 2.87 -10.18
C ILE A 32 4.95 1.46 -9.79
N SER A 33 5.44 1.30 -8.55
CA SER A 33 5.81 0.00 -7.99
C SER A 33 4.54 -0.76 -7.64
N GLY A 34 4.33 -1.88 -8.33
CA GLY A 34 3.22 -2.77 -8.03
C GLY A 34 3.41 -3.46 -6.68
N LYS A 35 4.66 -3.69 -6.26
CA LYS A 35 4.98 -4.29 -4.95
C LYS A 35 4.49 -3.40 -3.80
N SER A 36 4.74 -2.09 -3.84
CA SER A 36 4.20 -1.16 -2.83
C SER A 36 2.67 -1.18 -2.79
N GLN A 37 1.99 -1.25 -3.94
CA GLN A 37 0.52 -1.29 -3.96
C GLN A 37 -0.04 -2.60 -3.39
N ILE A 38 0.64 -3.73 -3.59
CA ILE A 38 0.31 -4.98 -2.91
C ILE A 38 0.48 -4.86 -1.40
N LEU A 39 1.57 -4.23 -0.93
CA LEU A 39 1.79 -4.03 0.50
C LEU A 39 0.71 -3.14 1.12
N PHE A 40 0.33 -2.04 0.47
CA PHE A 40 -0.79 -1.19 0.95
C PHE A 40 -2.13 -1.93 0.95
N ALA A 41 -2.41 -2.76 -0.06
CA ALA A 41 -3.59 -3.61 -0.04
C ALA A 41 -3.56 -4.57 1.16
N LEU A 42 -2.43 -5.23 1.41
CA LEU A 42 -2.26 -6.12 2.56
C LEU A 42 -2.42 -5.40 3.91
N VAL A 43 -1.91 -4.17 4.04
CA VAL A 43 -2.13 -3.29 5.21
C VAL A 43 -3.62 -3.11 5.46
N PHE A 44 -4.39 -2.66 4.47
CA PHE A 44 -5.81 -2.40 4.66
C PHE A 44 -6.60 -3.68 4.94
N THR A 45 -6.26 -4.79 4.27
CA THR A 45 -6.90 -6.08 4.49
C THR A 45 -6.71 -6.55 5.94
N THR A 46 -5.48 -6.50 6.45
CA THR A 46 -5.17 -6.95 7.82
C THR A 46 -5.71 -5.99 8.89
N ARG A 47 -5.69 -4.68 8.62
CA ARG A 47 -6.18 -3.66 9.55
C ARG A 47 -7.70 -3.66 9.71
N TYR A 48 -8.43 -3.94 8.65
CA TYR A 48 -9.89 -3.80 8.60
C TYR A 48 -10.63 -5.13 8.72
N LEU A 49 -9.99 -6.19 9.21
CA LEU A 49 -10.68 -7.45 9.54
C LEU A 49 -11.75 -7.28 10.62
N ASP A 50 -11.61 -6.26 11.45
CA ASP A 50 -12.60 -5.87 12.46
C ASP A 50 -13.94 -5.41 11.86
N LEU A 51 -14.01 -5.15 10.54
CA LEU A 51 -15.24 -4.83 9.83
C LEU A 51 -16.33 -5.91 10.00
N PHE A 52 -15.93 -7.16 10.18
CA PHE A 52 -16.84 -8.31 10.35
C PHE A 52 -17.23 -8.57 11.81
N THR A 53 -16.50 -7.99 12.77
CA THR A 53 -16.68 -8.29 14.20
C THR A 53 -17.22 -7.10 14.98
N THR A 54 -16.98 -5.87 14.49
CA THR A 54 -17.22 -4.67 15.28
C THR A 54 -17.80 -3.55 14.43
N PHE A 55 -19.03 -3.15 14.74
CA PHE A 55 -19.66 -1.98 14.15
C PHE A 55 -19.43 -0.76 15.04
N ILE A 56 -18.68 0.21 14.53
CA ILE A 56 -18.39 1.47 15.24
C ILE A 56 -19.34 2.57 14.77
N SER A 57 -19.40 2.81 13.46
CA SER A 57 -20.28 3.81 12.83
C SER A 57 -20.35 3.61 11.33
N ILE A 58 -21.40 4.15 10.70
CA ILE A 58 -21.57 4.14 9.23
C ILE A 58 -20.35 4.76 8.54
N TYR A 59 -19.88 5.91 9.02
CA TYR A 59 -18.69 6.57 8.46
C TYR A 59 -17.46 5.65 8.50
N ASN A 60 -17.19 4.99 9.63
CA ASN A 60 -16.04 4.11 9.77
C ASN A 60 -16.12 2.91 8.80
N THR A 61 -17.28 2.24 8.76
CA THR A 61 -17.50 1.09 7.87
C THR A 61 -17.36 1.49 6.41
N VAL A 62 -18.01 2.59 5.99
CA VAL A 62 -17.94 3.08 4.60
C VAL A 62 -16.51 3.46 4.21
N MET A 63 -15.80 4.19 5.06
CA MET A 63 -14.41 4.57 4.77
C MET A 63 -13.50 3.35 4.61
N LYS A 64 -13.58 2.36 5.52
CA LYS A 64 -12.81 1.11 5.42
C LYS A 64 -13.08 0.36 4.11
N VAL A 65 -14.35 0.26 3.71
CA VAL A 65 -14.74 -0.38 2.44
C VAL A 65 -14.17 0.39 1.24
N ILE A 66 -14.24 1.72 1.25
CA ILE A 66 -13.66 2.54 0.18
C ILE A 66 -12.14 2.34 0.08
N PHE A 67 -11.42 2.35 1.20
CA PHE A 67 -9.97 2.11 1.21
C PHE A 67 -9.62 0.74 0.62
N LEU A 68 -10.32 -0.32 1.03
CA LEU A 68 -10.13 -1.67 0.49
C LEU A 68 -10.39 -1.70 -1.02
N LEU A 69 -11.55 -1.20 -1.46
CA LEU A 69 -11.92 -1.18 -2.88
C LEU A 69 -10.88 -0.43 -3.71
N CYS A 70 -10.48 0.77 -3.30
CA CYS A 70 -9.49 1.55 -4.03
C CYS A 70 -8.11 0.85 -4.09
N ALA A 71 -7.67 0.22 -3.00
CA ALA A 71 -6.40 -0.51 -2.98
C ALA A 71 -6.44 -1.72 -3.94
N TYR A 72 -7.49 -2.54 -3.87
CA TYR A 72 -7.63 -3.69 -4.77
C TYR A 72 -7.82 -3.29 -6.24
N ILE A 73 -8.57 -2.22 -6.51
CA ILE A 73 -8.71 -1.67 -7.87
C ILE A 73 -7.35 -1.20 -8.39
N THR A 74 -6.53 -0.55 -7.56
CA THR A 74 -5.18 -0.11 -7.95
C THR A 74 -4.30 -1.31 -8.31
N VAL A 75 -4.29 -2.34 -7.48
CA VAL A 75 -3.55 -3.59 -7.75
C VAL A 75 -4.06 -4.25 -9.04
N TYR A 76 -5.38 -4.34 -9.23
CA TYR A 76 -5.99 -4.88 -10.45
C TYR A 76 -5.61 -4.09 -11.70
N MET A 77 -5.57 -2.75 -11.60
CA MET A 77 -5.16 -1.90 -12.72
C MET A 77 -3.70 -2.16 -13.10
N ILE A 78 -2.80 -2.36 -12.14
CA ILE A 78 -1.37 -2.61 -12.38
C ILE A 78 -1.11 -4.01 -12.92
N TYR A 79 -1.63 -5.06 -12.27
CA TYR A 79 -1.30 -6.44 -12.60
C TYR A 79 -2.27 -7.11 -13.58
N GLY A 80 -3.46 -6.53 -13.77
CA GLY A 80 -4.46 -6.99 -14.74
C GLY A 80 -4.51 -6.06 -15.95
N LYS A 81 -5.23 -4.94 -15.83
CA LYS A 81 -5.66 -4.11 -16.96
C LYS A 81 -4.51 -3.47 -17.74
N PHE A 82 -3.50 -2.94 -17.05
CA PHE A 82 -2.37 -2.22 -17.64
C PHE A 82 -1.03 -2.91 -17.42
N ARG A 83 -1.05 -4.24 -17.21
CA ARG A 83 0.15 -5.07 -16.96
C ARG A 83 1.28 -4.85 -17.95
N LYS A 84 0.96 -4.64 -19.24
CA LYS A 84 1.94 -4.40 -20.30
C LYS A 84 2.77 -3.13 -20.12
N THR A 85 2.24 -2.15 -19.39
CA THR A 85 2.92 -0.87 -19.07
C THR A 85 3.60 -0.90 -17.71
N SER A 86 3.46 -2.01 -16.96
CA SER A 86 4.08 -2.18 -15.66
C SER A 86 5.57 -2.44 -15.86
N ASP A 87 6.37 -1.67 -15.14
CA ASP A 87 7.82 -1.70 -15.23
C ASP A 87 8.39 -2.72 -14.24
N SER A 88 8.04 -3.99 -14.47
CA SER A 88 8.38 -5.10 -13.59
C SER A 88 9.89 -5.35 -13.48
N GLU A 89 10.67 -4.97 -14.50
CA GLU A 89 12.13 -5.10 -14.49
C GLU A 89 12.78 -4.14 -13.50
N ASN A 90 12.22 -2.93 -13.32
CA ASN A 90 12.73 -1.96 -12.36
C ASN A 90 12.14 -2.13 -10.94
N ASP A 91 11.08 -2.91 -10.76
CA ASP A 91 10.48 -3.23 -9.45
C ASP A 91 11.15 -4.46 -8.80
N SER A 92 12.47 -4.42 -8.64
CA SER A 92 13.30 -5.55 -8.17
C SER A 92 13.42 -5.69 -6.66
N PHE A 93 12.70 -4.87 -5.89
CA PHE A 93 12.77 -4.88 -4.42
C PHE A 93 12.28 -6.22 -3.82
N ARG A 94 13.04 -6.78 -2.88
CA ARG A 94 12.74 -8.06 -2.23
C ARG A 94 11.83 -7.86 -1.02
N LEU A 95 10.57 -8.26 -1.12
CA LEU A 95 9.55 -8.01 -0.09
C LEU A 95 9.79 -8.79 1.20
N GLU A 96 10.56 -9.87 1.14
CA GLU A 96 10.88 -10.72 2.29
C GLU A 96 11.63 -9.94 3.38
N PHE A 97 12.48 -8.99 2.98
CA PHE A 97 13.20 -8.11 3.91
C PHE A 97 12.29 -7.15 4.68
N LEU A 98 11.04 -6.96 4.24
CA LEU A 98 10.04 -6.19 4.97
C LEU A 98 9.12 -7.11 5.74
N LEU A 99 8.56 -8.12 5.07
CA LEU A 99 7.54 -8.98 5.67
C LEU A 99 8.07 -9.78 6.86
N VAL A 100 9.27 -10.36 6.77
CA VAL A 100 9.85 -11.15 7.87
C VAL A 100 10.04 -10.34 9.15
N PRO A 101 10.77 -9.19 9.16
CA PRO A 101 10.94 -8.42 10.39
C PRO A 101 9.63 -7.80 10.88
N VAL A 102 8.76 -7.34 9.98
CA VAL A 102 7.46 -6.75 10.36
C VAL A 102 6.57 -7.79 11.04
N THR A 103 6.49 -9.01 10.49
CA THR A 103 5.78 -10.12 11.13
C THR A 103 6.43 -10.46 12.47
N GLY A 104 7.75 -10.63 12.53
CA GLY A 104 8.46 -10.90 13.78
C GLY A 104 8.14 -9.88 14.87
N LEU A 105 8.24 -8.58 14.54
CA LEU A 105 7.94 -7.48 15.47
C LEU A 105 6.48 -7.49 15.92
N SER A 106 5.51 -7.78 15.03
CA SER A 106 4.09 -7.85 15.43
C SER A 106 3.77 -8.95 16.43
N PHE A 107 4.56 -10.04 16.43
CA PHE A 107 4.42 -11.11 17.42
C PHE A 107 5.16 -10.79 18.72
N LEU A 108 6.26 -10.03 18.68
CA LEU A 108 7.05 -9.68 19.86
C LEU A 108 6.42 -8.52 20.65
N GLU A 109 5.99 -7.47 19.96
CA GLU A 109 5.50 -6.23 20.55
C GLU A 109 4.06 -5.98 20.09
N ASN A 110 3.10 -6.47 20.87
CA ASN A 110 1.66 -6.25 20.66
C ASN A 110 0.97 -5.95 22.00
N HIS A 111 -0.20 -5.29 21.95
CA HIS A 111 -0.95 -4.99 23.17
C HIS A 111 -1.64 -6.22 23.78
N SER A 112 -1.99 -7.21 22.94
CA SER A 112 -2.58 -8.47 23.39
C SER A 112 -2.31 -9.58 22.38
N PHE A 113 -2.06 -10.79 22.88
CA PHE A 113 -1.82 -11.98 22.07
C PHE A 113 -3.12 -12.57 21.51
N THR A 114 -3.84 -11.78 20.71
CA THR A 114 -4.99 -12.23 19.93
C THR A 114 -4.70 -12.07 18.45
N ALA A 115 -5.29 -12.94 17.62
CA ALA A 115 -5.03 -12.91 16.17
C ALA A 115 -5.39 -11.55 15.54
N LEU A 116 -6.49 -10.92 15.96
CA LEU A 116 -6.90 -9.61 15.46
C LEU A 116 -5.92 -8.50 15.88
N GLU A 117 -5.45 -8.51 17.13
CA GLU A 117 -4.50 -7.50 17.61
C GLU A 117 -3.12 -7.65 16.96
N ILE A 118 -2.65 -8.89 16.76
CA ILE A 118 -1.40 -9.17 16.05
C ILE A 118 -1.51 -8.70 14.60
N LEU A 119 -2.62 -8.99 13.90
CA LEU A 119 -2.83 -8.54 12.52
C LEU A 119 -2.98 -7.02 12.42
N TRP A 120 -3.62 -6.39 13.41
CA TRP A 120 -3.70 -4.94 13.51
C TRP A 120 -2.31 -4.31 13.70
N THR A 121 -1.52 -4.84 14.63
CA THR A 121 -0.14 -4.41 14.90
C THR A 121 0.76 -4.61 13.68
N PHE A 122 0.67 -5.78 13.04
CA PHE A 122 1.32 -6.08 11.76
C PHE A 122 1.01 -5.02 10.71
N SER A 123 -0.27 -4.63 10.57
CA SER A 123 -0.68 -3.63 9.60
C SER A 123 -0.03 -2.26 9.84
N ILE A 124 0.20 -1.88 11.10
CA ILE A 124 0.84 -0.60 11.46
C ILE A 124 2.30 -0.61 11.06
N TYR A 125 3.03 -1.65 11.47
CA TYR A 125 4.43 -1.80 11.12
C TYR A 125 4.62 -1.92 9.61
N LEU A 126 3.77 -2.67 8.92
CA LEU A 126 3.85 -2.82 7.47
C LEU A 126 3.59 -1.50 6.74
N GLU A 127 2.60 -0.70 7.17
CA GLU A 127 2.29 0.59 6.54
C GLU A 127 3.48 1.54 6.57
N SER A 128 4.23 1.56 7.68
CA SER A 128 5.41 2.43 7.84
C SER A 128 6.51 2.16 6.80
N VAL A 129 6.57 0.93 6.27
CA VAL A 129 7.61 0.49 5.31
C VAL A 129 7.06 0.16 3.91
N ALA A 130 5.75 0.19 3.72
CA ALA A 130 5.09 -0.23 2.46
C ALA A 130 5.50 0.62 1.24
N ILE A 131 5.97 1.85 1.46
CA ILE A 131 6.43 2.77 0.40
C ILE A 131 7.86 2.46 -0.10
N LEU A 132 8.64 1.63 0.61
CA LEU A 132 10.04 1.39 0.27
C LEU A 132 10.28 0.83 -1.14
N PRO A 133 9.50 -0.15 -1.66
CA PRO A 133 9.63 -0.59 -3.04
C PRO A 133 9.49 0.55 -4.07
N GLN A 134 8.53 1.45 -3.87
CA GLN A 134 8.32 2.63 -4.72
C GLN A 134 9.51 3.60 -4.66
N LEU A 135 10.04 3.89 -3.48
CA LEU A 135 11.22 4.75 -3.32
C LEU A 135 12.45 4.15 -3.99
N PHE A 136 12.66 2.84 -3.82
CA PHE A 136 13.76 2.11 -4.43
C PHE A 136 13.69 2.17 -5.96
N MET A 137 12.51 1.94 -6.54
CA MET A 137 12.26 2.04 -7.97
C MET A 137 12.60 3.44 -8.53
N ILE A 138 12.22 4.50 -7.82
CA ILE A 138 12.51 5.89 -8.23
C ILE A 138 14.02 6.15 -8.21
N ILE A 139 14.72 5.72 -7.15
CA ILE A 139 16.16 5.90 -7.01
C ILE A 139 16.92 5.16 -8.13
N LEU A 140 16.52 3.92 -8.44
CA LEU A 140 17.14 3.15 -9.52
C LEU A 140 16.96 3.79 -10.90
N LYS A 141 15.77 4.32 -11.19
CA LYS A 141 15.52 5.05 -12.44
C LYS A 141 16.37 6.32 -12.54
N GLY A 142 16.47 7.09 -11.46
CA GLY A 142 17.32 8.28 -11.41
C GLY A 142 18.79 7.96 -11.71
N LYS A 143 19.32 6.88 -11.11
CA LYS A 143 20.70 6.43 -11.36
C LYS A 143 20.94 5.99 -12.81
N LYS A 144 19.98 5.29 -13.43
CA LYS A 144 20.09 4.87 -14.83
C LYS A 144 20.13 6.06 -15.79
N LEU A 145 19.39 7.12 -15.50
CA LEU A 145 19.37 8.35 -16.31
C LEU A 145 20.66 9.19 -16.17
N SER A 146 21.35 9.09 -15.03
CA SER A 146 22.57 9.88 -14.77
C SER A 146 23.86 9.24 -15.28
N LEU A 147 23.83 7.97 -15.70
CA LEU A 147 25.00 7.31 -16.29
C LEU A 147 25.10 7.65 -17.78
N PRO A 148 26.29 7.99 -18.31
CA PRO A 148 26.46 8.16 -19.75
C PRO A 148 26.07 6.86 -20.44
N MET A 149 25.21 6.94 -21.46
CA MET A 149 24.87 5.77 -22.26
C MET A 149 26.16 5.21 -22.87
N PRO A 150 26.39 3.89 -22.83
CA PRO A 150 27.49 3.31 -23.58
C PRO A 150 27.24 3.62 -25.06
N VAL A 151 28.17 4.40 -25.64
CA VAL A 151 28.22 4.76 -27.06
C VAL A 151 28.67 3.55 -27.86
#